data_AF-A0A1H0WPQ4-F1
#
_entry.id   AF-A0A1H0WPQ4-F1
#
_cell.length_a   1.000
_cell.length_b   1.000
_cell.length_c   1.000
_cell.angle_alpha   90.00
_cell.angle_beta   90.00
_cell.angle_gamma   90.00
#
_symmetry.space_group_name_H-M   'P 1'
#
loop_
_entity.id
_entity.type
_entity.pdbx_description
1 polymer ?
#
loop_
_entity_poly.entity_id
_entity_poly.type
_entity_poly.pdbx_seq_one_letter_code
_entity_poly.pdbx_strand_id
1 'polypeptide(L)'
;MKPCASILMGLCLSLCAGCSTSPKAFQATKVVEVYPPAALMAPCPNPYREVNTTGDLVNRLTATEGALKTCSAQIDGIRAWRSDQ
;
A
#
# COMPACT_ATOMS: atom_id res chain seq x y z
N MET A 1 -48.50 20.53 -51.60
CA MET A 1 -47.48 21.23 -50.80
C MET A 1 -47.80 21.05 -49.32
N LYS A 2 -47.03 20.23 -48.60
CA LYS A 2 -47.12 20.09 -47.13
C LYS A 2 -45.72 19.72 -46.59
N PRO A 3 -44.81 20.69 -46.41
CA PRO A 3 -43.45 20.46 -45.92
C PRO A 3 -43.35 20.46 -44.37
N CYS A 4 -44.45 20.17 -43.65
CA CYS A 4 -44.44 20.22 -42.19
C CYS A 4 -43.94 18.92 -41.52
N ALA A 5 -43.96 17.78 -42.22
CA ALA A 5 -43.60 16.49 -41.63
C ALA A 5 -42.07 16.26 -41.54
N SER A 6 -41.28 16.78 -42.49
CA SER A 6 -39.82 16.55 -42.51
C SER A 6 -39.05 17.39 -41.49
N ILE A 7 -39.59 18.54 -41.08
CA ILE A 7 -38.89 19.44 -40.14
C ILE A 7 -38.97 18.91 -38.71
N LEU A 8 -40.10 18.31 -38.32
CA LEU A 8 -40.27 17.71 -36.99
C LEU A 8 -39.35 16.51 -36.76
N MET A 9 -39.13 15.70 -37.80
CA MET A 9 -38.32 14.48 -37.68
C MET A 9 -36.82 14.80 -37.58
N GLY A 10 -36.36 15.88 -38.24
CA GLY A 10 -34.98 16.36 -38.11
C GLY A 10 -34.66 16.96 -36.73
N LEU A 11 -35.64 17.62 -36.09
CA LEU A 11 -35.46 18.19 -34.75
C LEU A 11 -35.37 17.09 -33.67
N CYS A 12 -36.10 15.99 -33.80
CA CYS A 12 -36.02 14.88 -32.85
C CYS A 12 -34.66 14.15 -32.87
N LEU A 13 -33.99 14.06 -34.03
CA LEU A 13 -32.67 13.41 -34.10
C LEU A 13 -31.55 14.25 -33.47
N SER A 14 -31.66 15.59 -33.47
CA SER A 14 -30.64 16.47 -32.89
C SER A 14 -30.71 16.58 -31.36
N LEU A 15 -31.90 16.40 -30.76
CA LEU A 15 -32.04 16.39 -29.30
C LEU A 15 -31.53 15.08 -28.66
N CYS A 16 -31.54 13.95 -29.38
CA CYS A 16 -31.07 12.67 -28.85
C CYS A 16 -29.55 12.45 -28.98
N ALA A 17 -28.84 13.25 -29.79
CA ALA A 17 -27.38 13.15 -29.95
C ALA A 17 -26.59 13.72 -28.76
N GLY A 18 -27.24 14.46 -27.85
CA GLY A 18 -26.58 15.15 -26.73
C GLY A 18 -26.37 14.32 -25.45
N CYS A 19 -26.92 13.11 -25.33
CA CYS A 19 -26.84 12.30 -24.09
C CYS A 19 -25.69 11.29 -24.07
N SER A 20 -24.87 11.20 -25.13
CA SER A 20 -23.75 10.24 -25.19
C SER A 20 -22.42 10.77 -24.67
N THR A 21 -22.41 11.90 -23.97
CA THR A 21 -21.29 12.31 -23.13
C THR A 21 -21.53 11.82 -21.70
N SER A 22 -21.41 10.51 -21.49
CA SER A 22 -21.06 10.05 -20.15
C SER A 22 -19.76 10.78 -19.78
N PRO A 23 -19.73 11.62 -18.73
CA PRO A 23 -18.46 12.09 -18.24
C PRO A 23 -17.72 10.83 -17.85
N LYS A 24 -16.68 10.47 -18.60
CA LYS A 24 -15.65 9.57 -18.09
C LYS A 24 -15.00 10.36 -16.96
N ALA A 25 -15.64 10.32 -15.79
CA ALA A 25 -14.99 10.63 -14.54
C ALA A 25 -13.86 9.62 -14.44
N PHE A 26 -12.73 9.97 -15.02
CA PHE A 26 -11.49 9.25 -14.83
C PHE A 26 -11.15 9.48 -13.37
N GLN A 27 -11.69 8.61 -12.50
CA GLN A 27 -11.25 8.55 -11.13
C GLN A 27 -9.80 8.13 -11.21
N ALA A 28 -8.90 9.12 -11.14
CA ALA A 28 -7.48 8.87 -11.09
C ALA A 28 -7.25 7.94 -9.90
N THR A 29 -6.94 6.69 -10.18
CA THR A 29 -6.61 5.72 -9.16
C THR A 29 -5.34 6.19 -8.49
N LYS A 30 -5.43 6.54 -7.20
CA LYS A 30 -4.24 6.81 -6.40
C LYS A 30 -3.66 5.48 -5.98
N VAL A 31 -2.38 5.29 -6.27
CA VAL A 31 -1.59 4.23 -5.64
C VAL A 31 -1.47 4.60 -4.16
N VAL A 32 -1.97 3.73 -3.29
CA VAL A 32 -1.79 3.84 -1.84
C VAL A 32 -0.78 2.78 -1.43
N GLU A 33 0.37 3.22 -0.94
CA GLU A 33 1.37 2.32 -0.38
C GLU A 33 0.99 1.99 1.06
N VAL A 34 0.81 0.71 1.34
CA VAL A 34 0.50 0.23 2.69
C VAL A 34 1.78 -0.34 3.29
N TYR A 35 2.17 0.22 4.43
CA TYR A 35 3.37 -0.17 5.16
C TYR A 35 3.01 -1.01 6.39
N PRO A 36 3.91 -1.89 6.86
CA PRO A 36 3.76 -2.54 8.15
C PRO A 36 3.60 -1.52 9.29
N PRO A 37 2.96 -1.90 10.42
CA PRO A 37 2.99 -1.14 11.65
C PRO A 37 4.39 -0.67 12.03
N ALA A 38 4.52 0.58 12.50
CA ALA A 38 5.82 1.19 12.82
C ALA A 38 6.67 0.36 13.81
N ALA A 39 6.02 -0.35 14.74
CA ALA A 39 6.69 -1.24 15.69
C ALA A 39 7.44 -2.41 15.02
N LEU A 40 7.03 -2.83 13.82
CA LEU A 40 7.66 -3.90 13.04
C LEU A 40 8.76 -3.39 12.11
N MET A 41 8.84 -2.09 11.89
CA MET A 41 9.87 -1.45 11.07
C MET A 41 11.00 -0.85 11.91
N ALA A 42 10.99 -1.07 13.23
CA ALA A 42 12.07 -0.63 14.10
C ALA A 42 13.39 -1.30 13.69
N PRO A 43 14.52 -0.60 13.74
CA PRO A 43 15.81 -1.23 13.50
C PRO A 43 16.06 -2.39 14.46
N CYS A 44 16.66 -3.45 13.94
CA CYS A 44 17.17 -4.55 14.75
C CYS A 44 18.21 -4.07 15.76
N PRO A 45 18.12 -4.48 17.04
CA PRO A 45 19.14 -4.13 18.02
C PRO A 45 20.51 -4.68 17.58
N ASN A 46 21.55 -3.85 17.65
CA ASN A 46 22.92 -4.29 17.41
C ASN A 46 23.74 -4.16 18.71
N PRO A 47 23.91 -5.25 19.47
CA PRO A 47 24.68 -5.25 20.71
C PRO A 47 26.17 -5.32 20.40
N TYR A 48 26.72 -4.27 19.79
CA TYR A 48 28.16 -4.16 19.63
C TYR A 48 28.81 -3.84 20.99
N ARG A 49 29.80 -4.65 21.36
CA ARG A 49 30.70 -4.41 22.48
C ARG A 49 32.07 -4.97 22.14
N GLU A 50 33.11 -4.23 22.54
CA GLU A 50 34.49 -4.70 22.52
C GLU A 50 34.66 -5.92 23.43
N VAL A 51 35.47 -6.89 23.03
CA VAL A 51 35.66 -8.15 23.76
C VAL A 51 37.10 -8.20 24.26
N ASN A 52 37.30 -7.94 25.54
CA ASN A 52 38.62 -7.93 26.18
C ASN A 52 38.83 -9.13 27.10
N THR A 53 37.73 -9.70 27.60
CA THR A 53 37.73 -10.85 28.49
C THR A 53 36.79 -11.94 28.00
N THR A 54 36.93 -13.16 28.52
CA THR A 54 35.95 -14.24 28.30
C THR A 54 34.56 -13.85 28.83
N GLY A 55 34.50 -13.06 29.91
CA GLY A 55 33.24 -12.51 30.41
C GLY A 55 32.54 -11.61 29.39
N ASP A 56 33.30 -10.78 28.66
CA ASP A 56 32.76 -9.95 27.58
C ASP A 56 32.22 -10.78 26.43
N LEU A 57 32.87 -11.91 26.11
CA LEU A 57 32.39 -12.83 25.08
C LEU A 57 31.02 -13.43 25.46
N VAL A 58 30.89 -13.92 26.69
CA VAL A 58 29.61 -14.47 27.19
C VAL A 58 28.52 -13.41 27.19
N ASN A 59 28.83 -12.21 27.70
CA ASN A 59 27.88 -11.09 27.72
C ASN A 59 27.43 -10.69 26.31
N ARG A 60 28.39 -10.64 25.36
CA ARG A 60 28.09 -10.33 23.95
C ARG A 60 27.25 -11.42 23.31
N LEU A 61 27.50 -12.69 23.60
CA LEU A 61 26.69 -13.81 23.12
C LEU A 61 25.25 -13.68 23.60
N THR A 62 25.03 -13.52 24.91
CA THR A 62 23.68 -13.35 25.48
C THR A 62 22.96 -12.14 24.90
N ALA A 63 23.64 -11.01 24.73
CA ALA A 63 23.05 -9.83 24.11
C ALA A 63 22.68 -10.08 22.64
N THR A 64 23.52 -10.80 21.90
CA THR A 64 23.29 -11.15 20.48
C THR A 64 22.11 -12.10 20.34
N GLU A 65 21.97 -13.11 21.20
CA GLU A 65 20.82 -14.01 21.22
C GLU A 65 19.52 -13.27 21.52
N GLY A 66 19.54 -12.33 22.48
CA GLY A 66 18.39 -11.47 22.77
C GLY A 66 18.00 -10.55 21.61
N ALA A 67 18.99 -9.96 20.94
CA ALA A 67 18.78 -9.15 19.74
C ALA A 67 18.21 -9.99 18.59
N LEU A 68 18.75 -11.19 18.35
CA LEU A 68 18.25 -12.12 17.34
C LEU A 68 16.80 -12.51 17.60
N LYS A 69 16.44 -12.83 18.85
CA LYS A 69 15.06 -13.13 19.24
C LYS A 69 14.12 -11.97 18.91
N THR A 70 14.51 -10.74 19.28
CA THR A 70 13.74 -9.53 18.98
C THR A 70 13.55 -9.34 17.47
N CYS A 71 14.62 -9.50 16.69
CA CYS A 71 14.57 -9.40 15.23
C CYS A 71 13.68 -10.47 14.60
N SER A 72 13.79 -11.72 15.06
CA SER A 72 12.96 -12.81 14.54
C SER A 72 11.47 -12.54 14.76
N ALA A 73 11.11 -12.04 15.96
CA ALA A 73 9.73 -11.68 16.28
C ALA A 73 9.20 -10.54 15.39
N GLN A 74 10.04 -9.56 15.04
CA GLN A 74 9.66 -8.49 14.10
C GLN A 74 9.41 -9.05 12.68
N ILE A 75 10.29 -9.92 12.18
CA ILE A 75 10.11 -10.55 10.86
C ILE A 75 8.84 -11.41 10.82
N ASP A 76 8.57 -12.16 11.88
CA ASP A 76 7.34 -12.96 11.97
C ASP A 76 6.10 -12.07 12.05
N GLY A 77 6.17 -10.94 12.75
CA GLY A 77 5.12 -9.92 12.73
C GLY A 77 4.88 -9.32 11.34
N ILE A 78 5.95 -9.05 10.57
CA ILE A 78 5.82 -8.56 9.18
C ILE A 78 5.15 -9.62 8.30
N ARG A 79 5.51 -10.89 8.48
CA ARG A 79 4.92 -12.01 7.73
C ARG A 79 3.43 -12.16 8.04
N ALA A 80 3.05 -12.09 9.32
CA ALA A 80 1.65 -12.14 9.76
C ALA A 80 0.85 -10.95 9.22
N TRP A 81 1.40 -9.73 9.34
CA TRP A 81 0.78 -8.53 8.75
C TRP A 81 0.57 -8.69 7.24
N ARG A 82 1.54 -9.27 6.51
CA ARG A 82 1.40 -9.50 5.07
C ARG A 82 0.34 -10.55 4.73
N SER A 83 0.18 -11.60 5.54
CA SER A 83 -0.84 -12.62 5.29
C SER A 83 -2.26 -12.14 5.58
N ASP A 84 -2.39 -11.10 6.41
CA ASP A 84 -3.68 -10.49 6.76
C ASP A 84 -4.14 -9.39 5.77
N GLN A 85 -3.33 -9.08 4.75
CA GLN A 85 -3.66 -8.17 3.63
C GLN A 85 -4.28 -8.93 2.46
#